data_AF-A0A518H0L4-F1
#
_entry.id   AF-A0A518H0L4-F1
#
_cell.length_a   1.000
_cell.length_b   1.000
_cell.length_c   1.000
_cell.angle_alpha   90.00
_cell.angle_beta   90.00
_cell.angle_gamma   90.00
#
_symmetry.space_group_name_H-M   'P 1'
#
loop_
_entity.id
_entity.type
_entity.pdbx_description
1 polymer ?
#
loop_
_entity_poly.entity_id
_entity_poly.type
_entity_poly.pdbx_seq_one_letter_code
_entity_poly.pdbx_strand_id
1 'polypeptide(L)'
;MHRQDDFRYWAGDGLKALELPYGSGDLAMVIVLPGKIEGLPTLEERLNADDLSRWLSGLRERKVRVFLPRFTSSSQFQLAEVLGAMGMPRAFRPGEADFSGMSSEEEMYLTAVAHEAFVDVSEEGTEAAAAVVIGRSPEVDALLFDTAGPEPDSGTLSDRFMAAGVKCKPIVNVELFGGWTGRFERGVFPEEVRRAYLREVEAAAARPGLSVFFHNNPWCQQEPMRYDLAGSGTEDDPGIRWYFEAVRGVTGQPGDRQAEGAPEAPPVAFEDQPDGLRITVGGQPFATYVFERGETPSPFLEHLHTPGEVQVTRNNPPVEGVDIADHPTFHPGLWLAFGDLGGADSWRNADPIRHAGFVKEPQGGPGRGGFTVRNLHSRDGGVIAEEICRLTVLSRPAGTLLVWDSEFRPMDDSLAFGDQEEMGLGVRVATPLTVVNAGRIIDDEGRVDEARVWGQQADWCSYSGQAGGRRAGILLMPAPGNFCRSWFHARDYGLLVANPFGRHAFTGGEPGRVVVDQGEALRLRFGVLIFDGEPDPDAAYRDFLVQIGHDG
;
A
#
# COMPACT_ATOMS: atom_id res chain seq x y z
N MET A 1 -22.54 8.87 9.06
CA MET A 1 -23.14 10.20 9.25
C MET A 1 -24.61 10.26 8.82
N HIS A 2 -25.41 11.08 9.51
CA HIS A 2 -26.81 11.38 9.19
C HIS A 2 -27.08 12.88 9.32
N ARG A 3 -27.61 13.51 8.27
CA ARG A 3 -27.97 14.94 8.26
C ARG A 3 -29.29 15.16 7.53
N GLN A 4 -30.10 16.10 8.02
CA GLN A 4 -31.29 16.56 7.32
C GLN A 4 -31.15 18.06 7.04
N ASP A 5 -31.10 18.43 5.76
CA ASP A 5 -30.92 19.81 5.34
C ASP A 5 -31.47 20.04 3.94
N ASP A 6 -31.41 21.29 3.47
CA ASP A 6 -31.67 21.63 2.07
C ASP A 6 -30.41 21.34 1.23
N PHE A 7 -30.54 20.40 0.29
CA PHE A 7 -29.47 19.98 -0.61
C PHE A 7 -29.92 20.07 -2.06
N ARG A 8 -28.97 20.28 -2.96
CA ARG A 8 -29.21 20.13 -4.39
C ARG A 8 -29.34 18.65 -4.73
N TYR A 9 -30.54 18.26 -5.16
CA TYR A 9 -30.95 16.87 -5.33
C TYR A 9 -31.72 16.66 -6.64
N TRP A 10 -31.51 15.50 -7.24
CA TRP A 10 -32.24 15.04 -8.42
C TRP A 10 -32.63 13.57 -8.27
N ALA A 11 -33.77 13.19 -8.83
CA ALA A 11 -34.19 11.80 -8.94
C ALA A 11 -34.89 11.60 -10.28
N GLY A 12 -34.46 10.57 -11.01
CA GLY A 12 -34.94 10.24 -12.34
C GLY A 12 -34.14 9.07 -12.90
N ASP A 13 -34.58 8.49 -14.01
CA ASP A 13 -33.87 7.41 -14.73
C ASP A 13 -33.48 6.18 -13.89
N GLY A 14 -34.19 5.96 -12.78
CA GLY A 14 -33.91 4.87 -11.85
C GLY A 14 -32.72 5.12 -10.92
N LEU A 15 -32.29 6.37 -10.73
CA LEU A 15 -31.22 6.75 -9.80
C LEU A 15 -31.55 8.04 -9.03
N LYS A 16 -30.71 8.38 -8.06
CA LYS A 16 -30.75 9.63 -7.30
C LYS A 16 -29.37 10.29 -7.38
N ALA A 17 -29.34 11.61 -7.54
CA ALA A 17 -28.10 12.39 -7.47
C ALA A 17 -28.22 13.42 -6.35
N LEU A 18 -27.16 13.57 -5.56
CA LEU A 18 -27.07 14.49 -4.43
C LEU A 18 -25.76 15.27 -4.52
N GLU A 19 -25.82 16.57 -4.39
CA GLU A 19 -24.64 17.44 -4.35
C GLU A 19 -24.40 17.93 -2.91
N LEU A 20 -23.18 17.73 -2.43
CA LEU A 20 -22.69 18.13 -1.12
C LEU A 20 -21.57 19.16 -1.31
N PRO A 21 -21.84 20.46 -1.08
CA PRO A 21 -20.82 21.51 -1.25
C PRO A 21 -19.76 21.46 -0.14
N TYR A 22 -18.52 21.79 -0.49
CA TYR A 22 -17.41 21.99 0.44
C TYR A 22 -17.21 23.47 0.77
N GLY A 23 -16.87 23.77 2.03
CA GLY A 23 -16.44 25.10 2.47
C GLY A 23 -17.35 26.23 1.99
N SER A 24 -16.77 27.18 1.24
CA SER A 24 -17.42 28.36 0.63
C SER A 24 -18.35 28.03 -0.55
N GLY A 25 -18.44 26.78 -1.01
CA GLY A 25 -19.24 26.35 -2.14
C GLY A 25 -18.56 26.46 -3.50
N ASP A 26 -17.22 26.50 -3.53
CA ASP A 26 -16.41 26.52 -4.77
C ASP A 26 -16.19 25.11 -5.35
N LEU A 27 -16.33 24.08 -4.52
CA LEU A 27 -16.16 22.66 -4.85
C LEU A 27 -17.33 21.88 -4.24
N ALA A 28 -17.77 20.80 -4.88
CA ALA A 28 -18.81 19.92 -4.35
C ALA A 28 -18.53 18.45 -4.66
N MET A 29 -18.94 17.56 -3.75
CA MET A 29 -19.07 16.13 -4.02
C MET A 29 -20.45 15.85 -4.62
N VAL A 30 -20.49 15.13 -5.74
CA VAL A 30 -21.75 14.65 -6.31
C VAL A 30 -21.85 13.14 -6.13
N ILE A 31 -22.86 12.69 -5.39
CA ILE A 31 -23.14 11.28 -5.12
C ILE A 31 -24.26 10.83 -6.05
N VAL A 32 -23.96 9.85 -6.90
CA VAL A 32 -24.94 9.20 -7.79
C VAL A 32 -25.27 7.81 -7.24
N LEU A 33 -26.50 7.63 -6.78
CA LEU A 33 -26.98 6.41 -6.14
C LEU A 33 -27.96 5.68 -7.06
N PRO A 34 -27.66 4.47 -7.55
CA PRO A 34 -28.61 3.62 -8.25
C PRO A 34 -29.86 3.35 -7.41
N GLY A 35 -31.02 3.26 -8.06
CA GLY A 35 -32.29 2.95 -7.39
C GLY A 35 -32.43 1.48 -6.98
N LYS A 36 -31.56 0.60 -7.51
CA LYS A 36 -31.46 -0.82 -7.14
C LYS A 36 -30.14 -1.05 -6.41
N ILE A 37 -30.14 -1.95 -5.42
CA ILE A 37 -28.95 -2.32 -4.64
C ILE A 37 -27.82 -2.81 -5.56
N GLU A 38 -28.14 -3.72 -6.49
CA GLU A 38 -27.19 -4.25 -7.49
C GLU A 38 -27.11 -3.40 -8.78
N GLY A 39 -27.40 -2.10 -8.68
CA GLY A 39 -27.57 -1.23 -9.84
C GLY A 39 -26.28 -0.57 -10.36
N LEU A 40 -25.15 -0.73 -9.67
CA LEU A 40 -23.91 -0.02 -9.97
C LEU A 40 -23.29 -0.40 -11.33
N PRO A 41 -23.16 -1.68 -11.71
CA PRO A 41 -22.59 -2.03 -13.02
C PRO A 41 -23.36 -1.42 -14.20
N THR A 42 -24.70 -1.47 -14.14
CA THR A 42 -25.55 -0.85 -15.16
C THR A 42 -25.46 0.68 -15.16
N LEU A 43 -25.17 1.30 -14.01
CA LEU A 43 -24.92 2.74 -13.94
C LEU A 43 -23.57 3.09 -14.59
N GLU A 44 -22.52 2.32 -14.32
CA GLU A 44 -21.17 2.51 -14.87
C GLU A 44 -21.17 2.38 -16.40
N GLU A 45 -21.84 1.37 -16.95
CA GLU A 45 -22.00 1.19 -18.41
C GLU A 45 -22.72 2.36 -19.09
N ARG A 46 -23.64 3.01 -18.36
CA ARG A 46 -24.43 4.14 -18.88
C ARG A 46 -23.76 5.48 -18.65
N LEU A 47 -22.83 5.58 -17.71
CA LEU A 47 -22.23 6.84 -17.29
C LEU A 47 -21.43 7.46 -18.44
N ASN A 48 -21.93 8.57 -18.97
CA ASN A 48 -21.27 9.36 -20.00
C ASN A 48 -21.48 10.86 -19.75
N ALA A 49 -20.83 11.71 -20.55
CA ALA A 49 -20.87 13.16 -20.39
C ALA A 49 -22.29 13.75 -20.53
N ASP A 50 -23.13 13.21 -21.41
CA ASP A 50 -24.49 13.73 -21.63
C ASP A 50 -25.41 13.35 -20.47
N ASP A 51 -25.31 12.12 -19.98
CA ASP A 51 -26.05 11.63 -18.82
C ASP A 51 -25.67 12.38 -17.54
N LEU A 52 -24.37 12.54 -17.28
CA LEU A 52 -23.90 13.31 -16.14
C LEU A 52 -24.35 14.79 -16.23
N SER A 53 -24.20 15.43 -17.38
CA SER A 53 -24.65 16.83 -17.58
C SER A 53 -26.15 16.98 -17.35
N ARG A 54 -26.96 16.00 -17.77
CA ARG A 54 -28.39 15.98 -17.55
C ARG A 54 -28.76 15.85 -16.07
N TRP A 55 -28.08 14.97 -15.33
CA TRP A 55 -28.31 14.81 -13.89
C TRP A 55 -27.93 16.08 -13.12
N LEU A 56 -26.76 16.65 -13.42
CA LEU A 56 -26.25 17.86 -12.77
C LEU A 56 -27.15 19.08 -13.04
N SER A 57 -27.55 19.29 -14.30
CA SER A 57 -28.48 20.37 -14.67
C SER A 57 -29.88 20.18 -14.10
N GLY A 58 -30.24 18.95 -13.72
CA GLY A 58 -31.49 18.58 -13.06
C GLY A 58 -31.53 18.83 -11.56
N LEU A 59 -30.37 19.02 -10.90
CA LEU A 59 -30.30 19.23 -9.46
C LEU A 59 -31.08 20.48 -9.04
N ARG A 60 -31.97 20.33 -8.06
CA ARG A 60 -32.75 21.43 -7.45
C ARG A 60 -32.65 21.34 -5.94
N GLU A 61 -32.66 22.48 -5.27
CA GLU A 61 -32.66 22.56 -3.81
C GLU A 61 -33.92 21.92 -3.23
N ARG A 62 -33.74 20.95 -2.34
CA ARG A 62 -34.81 20.20 -1.68
C ARG A 62 -34.36 19.77 -0.29
N LYS A 63 -35.33 19.68 0.63
CA LYS A 63 -35.09 19.10 1.95
C LYS A 63 -34.87 17.59 1.86
N VAL A 64 -33.65 17.12 2.14
CA VAL A 64 -33.23 15.72 2.02
C VAL A 64 -32.65 15.21 3.34
N ARG A 65 -33.00 13.96 3.70
CA ARG A 65 -32.33 13.21 4.76
C ARG A 65 -31.22 12.36 4.13
N VAL A 66 -29.99 12.68 4.46
CA VAL A 66 -28.79 12.03 3.95
C VAL A 66 -28.27 11.06 4.99
N PHE A 67 -28.05 9.81 4.56
CA PHE A 67 -27.35 8.78 5.33
C PHE A 67 -26.15 8.39 4.48
N LEU A 68 -24.95 8.75 4.92
CA LEU A 68 -23.71 8.44 4.23
C LEU A 68 -22.79 7.69 5.21
N PRO A 69 -22.19 6.56 4.81
CA PRO A 69 -21.19 5.91 5.64
C PRO A 69 -19.97 6.84 5.77
N ARG A 70 -19.31 6.78 6.92
CA ARG A 70 -17.93 7.27 7.01
C ARG A 70 -17.06 6.24 6.31
N PHE A 71 -16.21 6.68 5.39
CA PHE A 71 -15.31 5.77 4.71
C PHE A 71 -14.04 6.50 4.31
N THR A 72 -12.97 5.73 4.25
CA THR A 72 -11.68 6.13 3.70
C THR A 72 -11.38 5.15 2.57
N SER A 73 -10.97 5.67 1.42
CA SER A 73 -10.60 4.86 0.26
C SER A 73 -9.30 5.38 -0.33
N SER A 74 -8.31 4.50 -0.41
CA SER A 74 -7.11 4.69 -1.21
C SER A 74 -7.15 3.74 -2.40
N SER A 75 -6.68 4.19 -3.56
CA SER A 75 -6.57 3.38 -4.76
C SER A 75 -5.30 3.73 -5.50
N GLN A 76 -4.52 2.71 -5.87
CA GLN A 76 -3.32 2.85 -6.68
C GLN A 76 -3.50 2.05 -7.98
N PHE A 77 -3.27 2.69 -9.11
CA PHE A 77 -3.43 2.11 -10.44
C PHE A 77 -2.15 2.24 -11.25
N GLN A 78 -1.75 1.15 -11.91
CA GLN A 78 -0.77 1.20 -12.98
C GLN A 78 -1.54 1.43 -14.28
N LEU A 79 -1.39 2.61 -14.91
CA LEU A 79 -2.18 3.01 -16.07
C LEU A 79 -1.53 2.73 -17.42
N ALA A 80 -0.36 2.08 -17.51
CA ALA A 80 0.33 1.92 -18.80
C ALA A 80 -0.46 0.99 -19.73
N GLU A 81 -0.96 -0.13 -19.21
CA GLU A 81 -1.84 -1.02 -19.97
C GLU A 81 -3.17 -0.35 -20.33
N VAL A 82 -3.77 0.36 -19.38
CA VAL A 82 -5.03 1.09 -19.57
C VAL A 82 -4.85 2.17 -20.65
N LEU A 83 -3.81 3.00 -20.55
CA LEU A 83 -3.50 4.06 -21.51
C LEU A 83 -3.06 3.50 -22.87
N GLY A 84 -2.37 2.36 -22.88
CA GLY A 84 -2.02 1.63 -24.10
C GLY A 84 -3.26 1.12 -24.83
N ALA A 85 -4.20 0.48 -24.12
CA ALA A 85 -5.50 0.07 -24.65
C ALA A 85 -6.37 1.27 -25.04
N MET A 86 -6.22 2.38 -24.32
CA MET A 86 -6.79 3.69 -24.62
C MET A 86 -5.97 4.47 -25.67
N GLY A 87 -5.33 3.79 -26.62
CA GLY A 87 -4.82 4.42 -27.84
C GLY A 87 -3.46 5.12 -27.73
N MET A 88 -2.73 4.97 -26.62
CA MET A 88 -1.35 5.48 -26.46
C MET A 88 -0.27 4.36 -26.43
N PRO A 89 -0.31 3.30 -27.26
CA PRO A 89 0.62 2.18 -27.11
C PRO A 89 2.06 2.50 -27.50
N ARG A 90 2.28 3.43 -28.45
CA ARG A 90 3.63 3.83 -28.92
C ARG A 90 4.47 4.38 -27.78
N ALA A 91 3.86 5.17 -26.89
CA ALA A 91 4.53 5.78 -25.75
C ALA A 91 5.16 4.75 -24.81
N PHE A 92 4.66 3.50 -24.79
CA PHE A 92 5.12 2.43 -23.90
C PHE A 92 5.98 1.37 -24.58
N ARG A 93 6.31 1.55 -25.87
CA ARG A 93 7.02 0.54 -26.66
C ARG A 93 8.44 1.01 -27.00
N PRO A 94 9.46 0.21 -26.63
CA PRO A 94 10.84 0.48 -27.01
C PRO A 94 10.97 0.64 -28.53
N GLY A 95 11.63 1.70 -28.99
CA GLY A 95 11.87 1.98 -30.41
C GLY A 95 10.67 2.52 -31.20
N GLU A 96 9.48 2.61 -30.61
CA GLU A 96 8.29 3.24 -31.22
C GLU A 96 7.95 4.60 -30.59
N ALA A 97 8.40 4.85 -29.36
CA ALA A 97 8.20 6.11 -28.67
C ALA A 97 9.14 7.19 -29.23
N ASP A 98 8.59 8.39 -29.48
CA ASP A 98 9.35 9.58 -29.83
C ASP A 98 9.20 10.63 -28.74
N PHE A 99 10.17 10.64 -27.82
CA PHE A 99 10.32 11.67 -26.78
C PHE A 99 11.48 12.62 -27.07
N SER A 100 11.89 12.78 -28.34
CA SER A 100 12.98 13.65 -28.76
C SER A 100 12.76 15.14 -28.42
N GLY A 101 11.50 15.55 -28.24
CA GLY A 101 11.13 16.87 -27.73
C GLY A 101 11.44 17.09 -26.24
N MET A 102 11.68 16.03 -25.48
CA MET A 102 11.94 16.07 -24.03
C MET A 102 13.42 15.80 -23.69
N SER A 103 14.09 14.97 -24.47
CA SER A 103 15.49 14.60 -24.26
C SER A 103 16.19 14.29 -25.58
N SER A 104 17.50 14.51 -25.60
CA SER A 104 18.36 14.11 -26.72
C SER A 104 18.81 12.64 -26.65
N GLU A 105 18.43 11.92 -25.60
CA GLU A 105 18.73 10.48 -25.46
C GLU A 105 17.93 9.67 -26.50
N GLU A 106 18.64 8.79 -27.21
CA GLU A 106 18.03 7.87 -28.17
C GLU A 106 17.31 6.74 -27.42
N GLU A 107 16.22 6.22 -27.98
CA GLU A 107 15.45 5.06 -27.47
C GLU A 107 14.62 5.25 -26.17
N MET A 108 14.29 6.48 -25.79
CA MET A 108 13.42 6.76 -24.64
C MET A 108 11.96 6.30 -24.84
N TYR A 109 11.37 5.62 -23.84
CA TYR A 109 9.94 5.26 -23.80
C TYR A 109 9.39 5.26 -22.36
N LEU A 110 8.07 5.27 -22.20
CA LEU A 110 7.41 5.16 -20.89
C LEU A 110 7.37 3.70 -20.44
N THR A 111 7.84 3.42 -19.24
CA THR A 111 7.79 2.07 -18.66
C THR A 111 6.62 1.88 -17.69
N ALA A 112 6.16 2.96 -17.05
CA ALA A 112 5.04 2.92 -16.13
C ALA A 112 4.33 4.29 -16.02
N VAL A 113 3.06 4.23 -15.63
CA VAL A 113 2.24 5.36 -15.15
C VAL A 113 1.59 4.92 -13.86
N ALA A 114 1.89 5.58 -12.74
CA ALA A 114 1.26 5.32 -11.45
C ALA A 114 0.24 6.42 -11.17
N HIS A 115 -0.98 6.04 -10.76
CA HIS A 115 -2.02 6.96 -10.33
C HIS A 115 -2.51 6.55 -8.95
N GLU A 116 -2.42 7.45 -7.98
CA GLU A 116 -2.87 7.24 -6.62
C GLU A 116 -3.96 8.25 -6.27
N ALA A 117 -5.07 7.75 -5.74
CA ALA A 117 -6.20 8.56 -5.30
C ALA A 117 -6.54 8.22 -3.84
N PHE A 118 -6.69 9.25 -3.02
CA PHE A 118 -7.12 9.13 -1.62
C PHE A 118 -8.37 9.99 -1.39
N VAL A 119 -9.36 9.42 -0.73
CA VAL A 119 -10.56 10.12 -0.27
C VAL A 119 -10.92 9.69 1.15
N ASP A 120 -11.02 10.66 2.06
CA ASP A 120 -11.59 10.46 3.39
C ASP A 120 -12.88 11.25 3.55
N VAL A 121 -13.97 10.61 3.96
CA VAL A 121 -15.29 11.24 4.09
C VAL A 121 -15.76 11.18 5.54
N SER A 122 -15.74 12.33 6.23
CA SER A 122 -16.12 12.47 7.64
C SER A 122 -17.12 13.63 7.88
N GLU A 123 -17.64 13.75 9.11
CA GLU A 123 -18.58 14.80 9.49
C GLU A 123 -18.00 16.22 9.43
N GLU A 124 -16.66 16.35 9.43
CA GLU A 124 -15.93 17.63 9.38
C GLU A 124 -15.66 18.09 7.93
N GLY A 125 -15.78 17.21 6.95
CA GLY A 125 -15.56 17.46 5.53
C GLY A 125 -15.05 16.23 4.78
N THR A 126 -14.67 16.40 3.51
CA THR A 126 -13.82 15.43 2.80
C THR A 126 -12.47 16.07 2.60
N GLU A 127 -11.43 15.43 3.13
CA GLU A 127 -10.05 15.78 2.80
C GLU A 127 -9.64 14.91 1.60
N ALA A 128 -9.47 15.56 0.45
CA ALA A 128 -8.86 14.96 -0.73
C ALA A 128 -7.42 15.45 -0.78
N ALA A 129 -6.47 14.55 -0.53
CA ALA A 129 -5.05 14.81 -0.73
C ALA A 129 -4.58 13.85 -1.84
N ALA A 130 -4.13 14.39 -2.97
CA ALA A 130 -3.30 13.64 -3.90
C ALA A 130 -1.88 13.65 -3.32
N ALA A 131 -1.42 12.52 -2.79
CA ALA A 131 -0.04 12.39 -2.33
C ALA A 131 0.86 12.01 -3.51
N VAL A 132 1.94 12.79 -3.71
CA VAL A 132 2.93 12.56 -4.77
C VAL A 132 3.95 11.54 -4.27
N VAL A 133 3.93 10.31 -4.81
CA VAL A 133 4.97 9.31 -4.53
C VAL A 133 6.01 9.27 -5.64
N ILE A 134 7.26 9.49 -5.26
CA ILE A 134 8.45 9.58 -6.12
C ILE A 134 9.12 8.20 -6.22
N GLY A 135 9.28 7.66 -7.42
CA GLY A 135 10.09 6.47 -7.68
C GLY A 135 11.44 6.83 -8.30
N ARG A 136 12.55 6.63 -7.57
CA ARG A 136 13.89 6.64 -8.16
C ARG A 136 14.14 5.27 -8.78
N SER A 137 14.04 5.16 -10.11
CA SER A 137 14.46 3.95 -10.83
C SER A 137 15.72 4.22 -11.67
N PRO A 138 16.73 3.32 -11.63
CA PRO A 138 17.83 3.34 -12.59
C PRO A 138 17.40 3.04 -14.03
N GLU A 139 16.16 2.55 -14.24
CA GLU A 139 15.61 2.10 -15.54
C GLU A 139 14.57 3.07 -16.14
N VAL A 140 14.27 4.19 -15.45
CA VAL A 140 13.26 5.15 -15.91
C VAL A 140 13.93 6.34 -16.60
N ASP A 141 13.59 6.53 -17.88
CA ASP A 141 14.11 7.62 -18.71
C ASP A 141 13.34 8.95 -18.52
N ALA A 142 12.12 8.94 -17.95
CA ALA A 142 11.35 10.15 -17.63
C ALA A 142 10.54 10.04 -16.31
N LEU A 143 10.56 11.08 -15.47
CA LEU A 143 9.85 11.14 -14.18
C LEU A 143 8.46 11.77 -14.34
N LEU A 144 7.39 11.03 -14.11
CA LEU A 144 6.00 11.52 -14.16
C LEU A 144 5.49 11.89 -12.75
N PHE A 145 4.86 13.05 -12.58
CA PHE A 145 4.23 13.49 -11.32
C PHE A 145 2.92 14.26 -11.60
N ASP A 146 2.01 14.30 -10.63
CA ASP A 146 0.72 15.02 -10.71
C ASP A 146 0.61 15.98 -9.52
N THR A 147 0.32 17.25 -9.77
CA THR A 147 0.10 18.26 -8.72
C THR A 147 -1.38 18.59 -8.62
N ALA A 148 -2.07 18.06 -7.60
CA ALA A 148 -3.41 18.50 -7.24
C ALA A 148 -3.43 19.02 -5.79
N GLY A 149 -3.29 20.33 -5.62
CA GLY A 149 -3.37 20.97 -4.31
C GLY A 149 -2.93 22.44 -4.28
N PRO A 150 -3.12 23.15 -3.16
CA PRO A 150 -2.79 24.58 -3.03
C PRO A 150 -1.30 24.91 -2.76
N GLU A 151 -0.35 23.97 -2.87
CA GLU A 151 1.09 24.18 -2.68
C GLU A 151 1.95 23.60 -3.83
N PRO A 152 3.24 24.01 -3.93
CA PRO A 152 3.77 25.02 -4.84
C PRO A 152 3.92 24.52 -6.31
N ASP A 153 4.07 25.47 -7.24
CA ASP A 153 4.23 25.25 -8.70
C ASP A 153 5.25 24.17 -9.10
N SER A 154 5.16 23.67 -10.35
CA SER A 154 6.05 22.60 -10.87
C SER A 154 7.53 22.97 -10.79
N GLY A 155 7.85 24.27 -10.76
CA GLY A 155 9.21 24.78 -10.60
C GLY A 155 9.79 24.48 -9.22
N THR A 156 9.02 24.72 -8.17
CA THR A 156 9.46 24.44 -6.79
C THR A 156 9.68 22.95 -6.55
N LEU A 157 8.85 22.09 -7.15
CA LEU A 157 9.04 20.64 -7.16
C LEU A 157 10.30 20.21 -7.94
N SER A 158 10.52 20.79 -9.12
CA SER A 158 11.75 20.60 -9.90
C SER A 158 13.02 20.96 -9.10
N ASP A 159 13.00 22.05 -8.32
CA ASP A 159 14.14 22.46 -7.49
C ASP A 159 14.41 21.47 -6.35
N ARG A 160 13.35 20.89 -5.77
CA ARG A 160 13.47 19.80 -4.77
C ARG A 160 14.04 18.53 -5.39
N PHE A 161 13.65 18.17 -6.62
CA PHE A 161 14.21 17.02 -7.34
C PHE A 161 15.70 17.19 -7.63
N MET A 162 16.11 18.38 -8.10
CA MET A 162 17.52 18.70 -8.33
C MET A 162 18.34 18.68 -7.02
N ALA A 163 17.77 19.18 -5.92
CA ALA A 163 18.39 19.13 -4.59
C ALA A 163 18.51 17.70 -4.03
N ALA A 164 17.59 16.81 -4.39
CA ALA A 164 17.60 15.39 -4.02
C ALA A 164 18.54 14.53 -4.91
N GLY A 165 19.28 15.15 -5.84
CA GLY A 165 20.27 14.48 -6.67
C GLY A 165 19.74 13.86 -7.97
N VAL A 166 18.49 14.17 -8.35
CA VAL A 166 17.96 13.85 -9.68
C VAL A 166 18.59 14.81 -10.68
N LYS A 167 19.50 14.32 -11.53
CA LYS A 167 20.18 15.12 -12.57
C LYS A 167 19.99 14.44 -13.92
N CYS A 168 19.75 15.22 -14.96
CA CYS A 168 19.73 14.79 -16.37
C CYS A 168 18.58 13.84 -16.77
N LYS A 169 17.48 13.76 -16.02
CA LYS A 169 16.28 13.01 -16.42
C LYS A 169 15.13 13.97 -16.76
N PRO A 170 14.44 13.83 -17.91
CA PRO A 170 13.26 14.64 -18.20
C PRO A 170 12.15 14.39 -17.16
N ILE A 171 11.57 15.48 -16.67
CA ILE A 171 10.50 15.48 -15.67
C ILE A 171 9.21 15.89 -16.37
N VAL A 172 8.09 15.19 -16.16
CA VAL A 172 6.79 15.38 -16.82
C VAL A 172 5.69 15.56 -15.77
N ASN A 173 5.09 16.75 -15.71
CA ASN A 173 3.87 16.96 -14.91
C ASN A 173 2.63 16.54 -15.72
N VAL A 174 1.76 15.68 -15.18
CA VAL A 174 0.46 15.29 -15.75
C VAL A 174 -0.66 15.74 -14.82
N GLU A 175 -1.30 16.88 -15.08
CA GLU A 175 -2.35 17.42 -14.20
C GLU A 175 -3.72 16.75 -14.43
N LEU A 176 -4.19 15.92 -13.49
CA LEU A 176 -5.55 15.34 -13.50
C LEU A 176 -6.57 16.17 -12.70
N PHE A 177 -7.13 17.24 -13.29
CA PHE A 177 -8.24 17.95 -12.63
C PHE A 177 -9.58 17.18 -12.73
N GLY A 178 -9.95 16.50 -11.63
CA GLY A 178 -11.21 15.76 -11.45
C GLY A 178 -12.32 16.47 -10.65
N GLY A 179 -12.19 17.76 -10.34
CA GLY A 179 -13.20 18.51 -9.57
C GLY A 179 -14.25 19.21 -10.43
N TRP A 180 -15.55 18.99 -10.15
CA TRP A 180 -16.63 19.80 -10.73
C TRP A 180 -16.77 21.11 -9.93
N THR A 181 -16.34 22.23 -10.51
CA THR A 181 -16.32 23.54 -9.84
C THR A 181 -17.61 24.35 -10.01
N GLY A 182 -18.60 23.82 -10.74
CA GLY A 182 -19.94 24.42 -10.90
C GLY A 182 -20.00 25.86 -11.46
N ARG A 183 -18.86 26.50 -11.75
CA ARG A 183 -18.74 27.96 -11.99
C ARG A 183 -18.33 28.35 -13.40
N PHE A 184 -18.02 27.40 -14.26
CA PHE A 184 -17.45 27.71 -15.57
C PHE A 184 -18.38 27.28 -16.71
N GLU A 185 -18.57 28.18 -17.68
CA GLU A 185 -19.17 27.85 -18.96
C GLU A 185 -18.26 26.86 -19.70
N ARG A 186 -18.86 25.88 -20.39
CA ARG A 186 -18.12 24.91 -21.20
C ARG A 186 -17.18 25.64 -22.17
N GLY A 187 -15.89 25.27 -22.14
CA GLY A 187 -14.92 25.68 -23.15
C GLY A 187 -14.23 27.03 -22.94
N VAL A 188 -14.40 27.71 -21.79
CA VAL A 188 -13.61 28.92 -21.47
C VAL A 188 -13.01 28.82 -20.08
N PHE A 189 -11.70 28.56 -20.01
CA PHE A 189 -10.95 28.80 -18.78
C PHE A 189 -10.94 30.30 -18.47
N PRO A 190 -11.35 30.73 -17.27
CA PRO A 190 -11.16 32.11 -16.85
C PRO A 190 -9.67 32.50 -16.89
N GLU A 191 -9.40 33.77 -17.11
CA GLU A 191 -8.03 34.32 -17.24
C GLU A 191 -7.12 33.92 -16.06
N GLU A 192 -7.67 33.77 -14.85
CA GLU A 192 -6.94 33.30 -13.67
C GLU A 192 -6.44 31.84 -13.78
N VAL A 193 -7.26 30.95 -14.35
CA VAL A 193 -6.93 29.53 -14.57
C VAL A 193 -5.95 29.41 -15.73
N ARG A 194 -6.20 30.14 -16.82
CA ARG A 194 -5.27 30.22 -17.96
C ARG A 194 -3.90 30.75 -17.55
N ARG A 195 -3.84 31.71 -16.63
CA ARG A 195 -2.60 32.24 -16.06
C ARG A 195 -1.86 31.19 -15.22
N ALA A 196 -2.56 30.26 -14.58
CA ALA A 196 -1.91 29.12 -13.91
C ALA A 196 -1.22 28.20 -14.92
N TYR A 197 -1.94 27.74 -15.94
CA TYR A 197 -1.37 26.94 -17.03
C TYR A 197 -0.19 27.62 -17.74
N LEU A 198 -0.31 28.92 -18.04
CA LEU A 198 0.76 29.68 -18.69
C LEU A 198 1.99 29.82 -17.79
N ARG A 199 1.81 29.99 -16.47
CA ARG A 199 2.93 29.99 -15.52
C ARG A 199 3.67 28.66 -15.51
N GLU A 200 2.94 27.53 -15.57
CA GLU A 200 3.56 26.20 -15.62
C GLU A 200 4.34 25.97 -16.93
N VAL A 201 3.79 26.42 -18.06
CA VAL A 201 4.49 26.38 -19.37
C VAL A 201 5.72 27.27 -19.38
N GLU A 202 5.62 28.50 -18.86
CA GLU A 202 6.74 29.44 -18.78
C GLU A 202 7.84 28.92 -17.83
N ALA A 203 7.45 28.30 -16.71
CA ALA A 203 8.38 27.67 -15.77
C ALA A 203 9.12 26.48 -16.41
N ALA A 204 8.42 25.64 -17.18
CA ALA A 204 9.02 24.54 -17.94
C ALA A 204 9.98 25.05 -19.02
N ALA A 205 9.58 26.06 -19.80
CA ALA A 205 10.38 26.64 -20.87
C ALA A 205 11.68 27.30 -20.37
N ALA A 206 11.68 27.84 -19.14
CA ALA A 206 12.85 28.46 -18.52
C ALA A 206 13.86 27.46 -17.94
N ARG A 207 13.55 26.15 -17.93
CA ARG A 207 14.29 25.13 -17.18
C ARG A 207 14.65 23.91 -18.05
N PRO A 208 15.94 23.73 -18.42
CA PRO A 208 16.37 22.54 -19.16
C PRO A 208 16.04 21.24 -18.42
N GLY A 209 15.31 20.32 -19.08
CA GLY A 209 14.93 19.01 -18.52
C GLY A 209 13.57 18.96 -17.82
N LEU A 210 12.82 20.06 -17.74
CA LEU A 210 11.43 20.08 -17.27
C LEU A 210 10.48 20.16 -18.47
N SER A 211 9.62 19.15 -18.61
CA SER A 211 8.51 19.08 -19.57
C SER A 211 7.18 19.05 -18.82
N VAL A 212 6.13 19.63 -19.41
CA VAL A 212 4.80 19.66 -18.77
C VAL A 212 3.78 19.14 -19.78
N PHE A 213 2.99 18.16 -19.35
CA PHE A 213 1.97 17.51 -20.16
C PHE A 213 0.60 17.72 -19.52
N PHE A 214 -0.21 18.61 -20.08
CA PHE A 214 -1.57 18.78 -19.59
C PHE A 214 -2.48 17.72 -20.21
N HIS A 215 -2.96 16.79 -19.39
CA HIS A 215 -4.15 16.05 -19.74
C HIS A 215 -5.35 16.81 -19.15
N ASN A 216 -6.47 16.90 -19.87
CA ASN A 216 -7.66 17.56 -19.35
C ASN A 216 -8.90 16.79 -19.80
N ASN A 217 -9.94 16.81 -18.99
CA ASN A 217 -11.19 16.14 -19.31
C ASN A 217 -11.82 16.69 -20.61
N PRO A 218 -12.43 15.82 -21.45
CA PRO A 218 -12.89 16.17 -22.79
C PRO A 218 -13.99 17.25 -22.87
N TRP A 219 -14.61 17.65 -21.75
CA TRP A 219 -15.60 18.73 -21.73
C TRP A 219 -15.00 20.15 -21.80
N CYS A 220 -13.66 20.28 -21.71
CA CYS A 220 -12.94 21.55 -21.74
C CYS A 220 -12.46 21.96 -23.14
N GLN A 221 -12.49 21.05 -24.11
CA GLN A 221 -11.85 21.28 -25.42
C GLN A 221 -12.88 21.49 -26.53
N GLN A 222 -13.16 22.76 -26.83
CA GLN A 222 -13.72 23.19 -28.11
C GLN A 222 -12.84 24.27 -28.72
N GLU A 223 -12.85 24.39 -30.05
CA GLU A 223 -12.11 25.45 -30.74
C GLU A 223 -12.55 26.84 -30.27
N PRO A 224 -11.62 27.82 -30.16
CA PRO A 224 -10.26 27.84 -30.74
C PRO A 224 -9.14 27.42 -29.78
N MET A 225 -9.44 26.83 -28.60
CA MET A 225 -8.46 26.63 -27.54
C MET A 225 -7.66 25.32 -27.62
N ARG A 226 -7.15 24.97 -28.81
CA ARG A 226 -6.14 23.92 -28.98
C ARG A 226 -4.75 24.50 -28.73
N TYR A 227 -4.15 24.19 -27.58
CA TYR A 227 -2.70 24.29 -27.44
C TYR A 227 -2.10 23.00 -27.97
N ASP A 228 -1.46 23.12 -29.13
CA ASP A 228 -0.78 22.06 -29.85
C ASP A 228 0.54 21.75 -29.12
N LEU A 229 0.55 20.68 -28.32
CA LEU A 229 1.75 20.19 -27.64
C LEU A 229 2.14 18.85 -28.26
N ALA A 230 2.97 18.97 -29.30
CA ALA A 230 3.79 17.96 -30.01
C ALA A 230 3.41 17.78 -31.49
N GLY A 231 3.92 18.68 -32.33
CA GLY A 231 4.07 18.50 -33.78
C GLY A 231 2.79 18.73 -34.58
N SER A 232 2.90 19.54 -35.64
CA SER A 232 1.87 19.67 -36.67
C SER A 232 1.67 18.33 -37.38
N GLY A 233 0.78 17.49 -36.85
CA GLY A 233 0.49 16.16 -37.39
C GLY A 233 0.07 16.23 -38.85
N THR A 234 0.54 15.26 -39.64
CA THR A 234 0.16 15.09 -41.06
C THR A 234 -0.83 13.96 -41.22
N GLU A 235 -1.37 13.76 -42.42
CA GLU A 235 -2.31 12.67 -42.72
C GLU A 235 -1.72 11.26 -42.45
N ASP A 236 -0.39 11.16 -42.42
CA ASP A 236 0.36 9.93 -42.14
C ASP A 236 0.89 9.83 -40.69
N ASP A 237 0.78 10.90 -39.86
CA ASP A 237 1.03 10.86 -38.41
C ASP A 237 0.22 11.96 -37.69
N PRO A 238 -1.02 11.65 -37.24
CA PRO A 238 -2.01 12.69 -36.93
C PRO A 238 -2.13 13.11 -35.44
N GLY A 239 -1.29 12.60 -34.54
CA GLY A 239 -1.37 12.93 -33.10
C GLY A 239 -2.70 12.55 -32.42
N ILE A 240 -2.86 12.92 -31.14
CA ILE A 240 -3.91 12.51 -30.17
C ILE A 240 -5.37 12.71 -30.65
N ARG A 241 -5.58 13.42 -31.76
CA ARG A 241 -6.88 13.83 -32.30
C ARG A 241 -7.84 12.67 -32.66
N TRP A 242 -7.35 11.49 -33.02
CA TRP A 242 -8.24 10.41 -33.48
C TRP A 242 -8.81 9.53 -32.36
N TYR A 243 -8.28 9.64 -31.13
CA TYR A 243 -8.63 8.73 -30.04
C TYR A 243 -10.13 8.78 -29.66
N PHE A 244 -10.76 9.94 -29.73
CA PHE A 244 -12.19 10.07 -29.40
C PHE A 244 -13.15 9.79 -30.57
N GLU A 245 -12.67 9.78 -31.81
CA GLU A 245 -13.50 9.40 -32.97
C GLU A 245 -13.52 7.88 -33.20
N ALA A 246 -12.41 7.18 -32.90
CA ALA A 246 -12.32 5.72 -32.97
C ALA A 246 -13.24 5.01 -31.97
N VAL A 247 -13.32 5.51 -30.72
CA VAL A 247 -14.16 4.93 -29.66
C VAL A 247 -15.66 5.01 -30.00
N ARG A 248 -16.08 6.00 -30.81
CA ARG A 248 -17.46 6.07 -31.33
C ARG A 248 -17.71 5.13 -32.52
N GLY A 249 -16.69 4.81 -33.31
CA GLY A 249 -16.81 3.97 -34.51
C GLY A 249 -16.79 2.45 -34.26
N VAL A 250 -16.34 1.99 -33.08
CA VAL A 250 -16.14 0.55 -32.80
C VAL A 250 -17.36 -0.11 -32.11
N THR A 251 -18.48 0.60 -31.95
CA THR A 251 -19.77 -0.04 -31.58
C THR A 251 -20.42 -0.76 -32.76
N GLY A 252 -19.78 -1.84 -33.21
CA GLY A 252 -20.37 -2.87 -34.07
C GLY A 252 -20.37 -4.21 -33.31
N GLN A 253 -21.57 -4.74 -33.07
CA GLN A 253 -21.97 -5.99 -32.39
C GLN A 253 -20.89 -7.00 -31.92
N PRO A 254 -21.07 -7.60 -30.72
CA PRO A 254 -20.12 -8.53 -30.11
C PRO A 254 -20.04 -9.83 -30.91
N GLY A 255 -18.91 -10.07 -31.56
CA GLY A 255 -18.48 -11.40 -31.97
C GLY A 255 -17.55 -11.94 -30.89
N ASP A 256 -17.89 -13.11 -30.35
CA ASP A 256 -17.11 -13.88 -29.38
C ASP A 256 -15.59 -13.81 -29.63
N ARG A 257 -14.91 -13.02 -28.82
CA ARG A 257 -13.49 -13.22 -28.50
C ARG A 257 -13.35 -13.05 -27.01
N GLN A 258 -13.08 -14.17 -26.35
CA GLN A 258 -12.60 -14.19 -24.97
C GLN A 258 -11.40 -13.27 -24.90
N ALA A 259 -11.51 -12.21 -24.09
CA ALA A 259 -10.37 -11.45 -23.63
C ALA A 259 -9.55 -12.37 -22.72
N GLU A 260 -8.36 -12.77 -23.15
CA GLU A 260 -7.36 -13.27 -22.22
C GLU A 260 -6.97 -12.09 -21.32
N GLY A 261 -7.35 -12.18 -20.04
CA GLY A 261 -7.21 -11.11 -19.07
C GLY A 261 -5.76 -10.83 -18.68
N ALA A 262 -5.51 -9.62 -18.19
CA ALA A 262 -4.31 -9.31 -17.42
C ALA A 262 -4.14 -10.37 -16.31
N PRO A 263 -2.90 -10.81 -16.00
CA PRO A 263 -2.70 -11.83 -14.99
C PRO A 263 -3.22 -11.32 -13.65
N GLU A 264 -4.29 -11.95 -13.17
CA GLU A 264 -4.87 -11.68 -11.86
C GLU A 264 -3.79 -11.92 -10.78
N ALA A 265 -3.67 -11.00 -9.82
CA ALA A 265 -2.67 -11.11 -8.76
C ALA A 265 -2.79 -12.49 -8.08
N PRO A 266 -1.68 -13.22 -7.87
CA PRO A 266 -1.71 -14.59 -7.37
C PRO A 266 -2.66 -14.73 -6.16
N PRO A 267 -3.68 -15.59 -6.24
CA PRO A 267 -4.70 -15.67 -5.22
C PRO A 267 -4.12 -16.20 -3.91
N VAL A 268 -4.59 -15.65 -2.79
CA VAL A 268 -4.29 -16.17 -1.45
C VAL A 268 -5.38 -17.17 -1.08
N ALA A 269 -5.00 -18.33 -0.56
CA ALA A 269 -5.94 -19.33 -0.05
C ALA A 269 -5.48 -19.93 1.29
N PHE A 270 -6.44 -20.55 1.99
CA PHE A 270 -6.25 -21.15 3.31
C PHE A 270 -6.83 -22.55 3.31
N GLU A 271 -6.10 -23.50 3.89
CA GLU A 271 -6.50 -24.89 4.03
C GLU A 271 -6.34 -25.31 5.49
N ASP A 272 -7.39 -25.86 6.09
CA ASP A 272 -7.36 -26.37 7.46
C ASP A 272 -6.34 -27.51 7.59
N GLN A 273 -5.61 -27.51 8.70
CA GLN A 273 -4.71 -28.58 9.14
C GLN A 273 -5.09 -29.00 10.56
N PRO A 274 -4.69 -30.22 11.01
CA PRO A 274 -5.01 -30.67 12.37
C PRO A 274 -4.52 -29.75 13.50
N ASP A 275 -3.40 -29.06 13.29
CA ASP A 275 -2.75 -28.19 14.27
C ASP A 275 -2.69 -26.71 13.84
N GLY A 276 -3.32 -26.36 12.73
CA GLY A 276 -3.10 -25.06 12.09
C GLY A 276 -3.88 -24.77 10.81
N LEU A 277 -3.40 -23.78 10.08
CA LEU A 277 -3.88 -23.36 8.76
C LEU A 277 -2.70 -23.29 7.80
N ARG A 278 -2.76 -24.03 6.71
CA ARG A 278 -1.84 -23.86 5.60
C ARG A 278 -2.27 -22.68 4.76
N ILE A 279 -1.32 -21.82 4.40
CA ILE A 279 -1.52 -20.63 3.59
C ILE A 279 -0.81 -20.83 2.26
N THR A 280 -1.51 -20.55 1.16
CA THR A 280 -0.94 -20.59 -0.20
C THR A 280 -1.12 -19.26 -0.91
N VAL A 281 -0.19 -18.94 -1.81
CA VAL A 281 -0.23 -17.77 -2.70
C VAL A 281 0.04 -18.25 -4.11
N GLY A 282 -0.87 -17.99 -5.06
CA GLY A 282 -0.76 -18.53 -6.42
C GLY A 282 -0.81 -20.06 -6.50
N GLY A 283 -1.42 -20.71 -5.50
CA GLY A 283 -1.40 -22.17 -5.35
C GLY A 283 -0.10 -22.73 -4.78
N GLN A 284 0.93 -21.90 -4.57
CA GLN A 284 2.19 -22.32 -3.98
C GLN A 284 2.18 -22.21 -2.46
N PRO A 285 2.90 -23.09 -1.73
CA PRO A 285 3.05 -22.96 -0.28
C PRO A 285 3.62 -21.60 0.09
N PHE A 286 2.96 -20.89 1.01
CA PHE A 286 3.51 -19.66 1.59
C PHE A 286 3.95 -19.88 3.02
N ALA A 287 3.08 -20.36 3.90
CA ALA A 287 3.39 -20.59 5.32
C ALA A 287 2.36 -21.53 5.95
N THR A 288 2.65 -22.02 7.14
CA THR A 288 1.64 -22.66 8.01
C THR A 288 1.49 -21.84 9.29
N TYR A 289 0.28 -21.37 9.58
CA TYR A 289 -0.07 -20.76 10.87
C TYR A 289 -0.46 -21.88 11.84
N VAL A 290 0.38 -22.13 12.85
CA VAL A 290 0.20 -23.20 13.82
C VAL A 290 -0.36 -22.59 15.10
N PHE A 291 -1.39 -23.21 15.67
CA PHE A 291 -2.03 -22.74 16.91
C PHE A 291 -2.33 -23.87 17.92
N GLU A 292 -2.06 -25.13 17.56
CA GLU A 292 -2.26 -26.28 18.45
C GLU A 292 -1.14 -27.32 18.28
N ARG A 293 0.07 -27.02 18.77
CA ARG A 293 1.21 -27.96 18.75
C ARG A 293 1.81 -28.16 20.13
N GLY A 294 1.79 -29.40 20.63
CA GLY A 294 2.09 -29.70 22.04
C GLY A 294 3.45 -29.21 22.55
N GLU A 295 4.50 -29.27 21.74
CA GLU A 295 5.86 -28.83 22.13
C GLU A 295 6.09 -27.32 21.95
N THR A 296 5.27 -26.66 21.12
CA THR A 296 5.29 -25.20 20.87
C THR A 296 3.86 -24.67 21.01
N PRO A 297 3.41 -24.42 22.25
CA PRO A 297 2.00 -24.15 22.54
C PRO A 297 1.51 -22.76 22.09
N SER A 298 2.39 -21.76 22.01
CA SER A 298 2.05 -20.41 21.53
C SER A 298 1.81 -20.40 20.02
N PRO A 299 0.90 -19.56 19.46
CA PRO A 299 0.71 -19.50 18.01
C PRO A 299 1.89 -18.88 17.25
N PHE A 300 2.19 -19.40 16.05
CA PHE A 300 3.28 -18.93 15.20
C PHE A 300 3.05 -19.24 13.72
N LEU A 301 3.92 -18.71 12.86
CA LEU A 301 4.03 -19.09 11.45
C LEU A 301 5.33 -19.86 11.23
N GLU A 302 5.27 -21.02 10.60
CA GLU A 302 6.44 -21.80 10.18
C GLU A 302 6.50 -21.96 8.67
N HIS A 303 7.69 -22.37 8.20
CA HIS A 303 7.93 -22.70 6.80
C HIS A 303 7.48 -21.58 5.85
N LEU A 304 7.92 -20.33 6.12
CA LEU A 304 7.63 -19.21 5.23
C LEU A 304 8.44 -19.37 3.95
N HIS A 305 7.78 -19.27 2.80
CA HIS A 305 8.36 -19.44 1.47
C HIS A 305 8.21 -18.17 0.63
N THR A 306 9.21 -17.88 -0.19
CA THR A 306 9.11 -16.86 -1.24
C THR A 306 8.17 -17.31 -2.36
N PRO A 307 7.70 -16.40 -3.24
CA PRO A 307 7.01 -16.79 -4.47
C PRO A 307 7.82 -17.76 -5.36
N GLY A 308 9.15 -17.70 -5.26
CA GLY A 308 10.11 -18.62 -5.86
C GLY A 308 10.31 -19.95 -5.12
N GLU A 309 9.44 -20.29 -4.16
CA GLU A 309 9.46 -21.52 -3.35
C GLU A 309 10.71 -21.71 -2.49
N VAL A 310 11.43 -20.62 -2.16
CA VAL A 310 12.57 -20.69 -1.24
C VAL A 310 12.08 -20.52 0.20
N GLN A 311 12.31 -21.51 1.06
CA GLN A 311 12.02 -21.37 2.49
C GLN A 311 12.97 -20.36 3.14
N VAL A 312 12.42 -19.33 3.79
CA VAL A 312 13.20 -18.26 4.44
C VAL A 312 13.27 -18.37 5.96
N THR A 313 12.42 -19.20 6.58
CA THR A 313 12.54 -19.53 8.00
C THR A 313 13.23 -20.87 8.24
N ARG A 314 13.87 -21.02 9.40
CA ARG A 314 14.47 -22.29 9.82
C ARG A 314 13.41 -23.39 9.85
N ASN A 315 13.84 -24.63 9.64
CA ASN A 315 12.96 -25.78 9.85
C ASN A 315 12.48 -25.82 11.29
N ASN A 316 11.23 -26.24 11.47
CA ASN A 316 10.60 -26.43 12.76
C ASN A 316 9.93 -27.81 12.82
N PRO A 317 10.47 -28.77 13.58
CA PRO A 317 11.67 -28.66 14.44
C PRO A 317 12.98 -28.53 13.63
N PRO A 318 14.08 -28.05 14.24
CA PRO A 318 15.39 -27.99 13.60
C PRO A 318 15.86 -29.38 13.13
N VAL A 319 16.43 -29.45 11.92
CA VAL A 319 16.93 -30.70 11.34
C VAL A 319 18.40 -30.92 11.73
N GLU A 320 18.69 -32.07 12.35
CA GLU A 320 20.05 -32.43 12.74
C GLU A 320 21.02 -32.43 11.54
N GLY A 321 22.19 -31.82 11.72
CA GLY A 321 23.22 -31.72 10.67
C GLY A 321 22.93 -30.66 9.59
N VAL A 322 21.75 -30.03 9.62
CA VAL A 322 21.38 -28.91 8.74
C VAL A 322 21.25 -27.63 9.56
N ASP A 323 20.48 -27.68 10.65
CA ASP A 323 20.16 -26.53 11.48
C ASP A 323 20.89 -26.56 12.82
N ILE A 324 21.11 -25.37 13.41
CA ILE A 324 21.51 -25.27 14.82
C ILE A 324 20.36 -25.80 15.68
N ALA A 325 20.64 -26.76 16.56
CA ALA A 325 19.65 -27.44 17.41
C ALA A 325 19.15 -26.58 18.60
N ASP A 326 19.43 -25.28 18.59
CA ASP A 326 19.08 -24.38 19.68
C ASP A 326 17.60 -23.98 19.65
N HIS A 327 17.03 -23.84 20.84
CA HIS A 327 15.69 -23.30 21.05
C HIS A 327 14.60 -24.00 20.19
N PRO A 328 14.56 -25.35 20.12
CA PRO A 328 13.76 -26.08 19.14
C PRO A 328 12.24 -25.92 19.34
N THR A 329 11.82 -25.51 20.52
CA THR A 329 10.40 -25.42 20.91
C THR A 329 9.89 -23.98 20.98
N PHE A 330 10.75 -22.97 20.96
CA PHE A 330 10.34 -21.56 21.16
C PHE A 330 10.95 -20.55 20.16
N HIS A 331 11.78 -20.99 19.20
CA HIS A 331 12.10 -20.21 17.99
C HIS A 331 11.54 -20.91 16.73
N PRO A 332 10.21 -20.91 16.52
CA PRO A 332 9.53 -21.81 15.57
C PRO A 332 9.43 -21.30 14.12
N GLY A 333 9.88 -20.09 13.83
CA GLY A 333 9.70 -19.48 12.51
C GLY A 333 9.50 -17.98 12.64
N LEU A 334 8.26 -17.50 12.57
CA LEU A 334 7.85 -16.12 12.83
C LEU A 334 6.80 -16.11 13.96
N TRP A 335 7.04 -15.36 15.04
CA TRP A 335 6.17 -15.37 16.22
C TRP A 335 6.20 -14.03 16.97
N LEU A 336 5.10 -13.68 17.63
CA LEU A 336 5.01 -12.54 18.55
C LEU A 336 4.95 -13.07 19.99
N ALA A 337 5.95 -12.75 20.80
CA ALA A 337 6.01 -13.18 22.20
C ALA A 337 6.71 -12.16 23.09
N PHE A 338 6.61 -12.37 24.40
CA PHE A 338 7.07 -11.45 25.42
C PHE A 338 7.75 -12.20 26.56
N GLY A 339 8.99 -11.85 26.88
CA GLY A 339 9.71 -12.34 28.06
C GLY A 339 9.25 -11.74 29.38
N ASP A 340 8.50 -10.64 29.35
CA ASP A 340 7.83 -10.06 30.52
C ASP A 340 6.53 -9.34 30.11
N LEU A 341 5.40 -10.06 30.22
CA LEU A 341 4.05 -9.50 30.08
C LEU A 341 3.30 -9.68 31.40
N GLY A 342 3.31 -8.64 32.22
CA GLY A 342 2.77 -8.68 33.57
C GLY A 342 3.49 -9.75 34.39
N GLY A 343 4.79 -9.98 34.18
CA GLY A 343 5.56 -11.07 34.80
C GLY A 343 5.39 -12.45 34.14
N ALA A 344 4.58 -12.59 33.09
CA ALA A 344 4.50 -13.81 32.30
C ALA A 344 5.61 -13.88 31.24
N ASP A 345 6.18 -15.06 31.00
CA ASP A 345 7.19 -15.28 29.95
C ASP A 345 6.67 -16.26 28.88
N SER A 346 6.09 -15.69 27.83
CA SER A 346 5.66 -16.42 26.63
C SER A 346 6.80 -16.67 25.65
N TRP A 347 7.88 -15.88 25.71
CA TRP A 347 9.03 -16.02 24.81
C TRP A 347 9.73 -17.37 24.98
N ARG A 348 9.85 -17.84 26.23
CA ARG A 348 10.49 -19.11 26.58
C ARG A 348 9.47 -20.22 26.81
N ASN A 349 8.20 -19.99 26.43
CA ASN A 349 7.05 -20.86 26.69
C ASN A 349 6.83 -21.23 28.17
N ALA A 350 7.31 -20.41 29.12
CA ALA A 350 7.00 -20.62 30.54
C ALA A 350 5.52 -20.36 30.81
N ASP A 351 4.97 -19.31 30.18
CA ASP A 351 3.58 -18.90 30.22
C ASP A 351 3.04 -18.76 28.77
N PRO A 352 2.66 -19.87 28.12
CA PRO A 352 2.37 -19.87 26.70
C PRO A 352 1.06 -19.17 26.35
N ILE A 353 1.03 -18.62 25.14
CA ILE A 353 -0.14 -17.97 24.58
C ILE A 353 -1.12 -19.04 24.13
N ARG A 354 -2.38 -18.96 24.56
CA ARG A 354 -3.41 -19.91 24.13
C ARG A 354 -4.24 -19.34 23.00
N HIS A 355 -4.31 -20.03 21.86
CA HIS A 355 -5.30 -19.74 20.84
C HIS A 355 -6.72 -20.04 21.36
N ALA A 356 -7.61 -19.06 21.33
CA ALA A 356 -8.99 -19.20 21.79
C ALA A 356 -10.00 -19.38 20.65
N GLY A 357 -9.60 -19.15 19.39
CA GLY A 357 -10.42 -19.35 18.20
C GLY A 357 -10.35 -18.20 17.20
N PHE A 358 -11.02 -18.38 16.06
CA PHE A 358 -11.19 -17.34 15.04
C PHE A 358 -12.28 -16.34 15.46
N VAL A 359 -11.92 -15.06 15.41
CA VAL A 359 -12.87 -13.94 15.46
C VAL A 359 -13.40 -13.65 14.06
N LYS A 360 -12.53 -13.78 13.05
CA LYS A 360 -12.89 -13.78 11.64
C LYS A 360 -12.21 -14.98 10.99
N GLU A 361 -13.03 -15.85 10.40
CA GLU A 361 -12.57 -17.03 9.67
C GLU A 361 -11.63 -16.67 8.52
N PRO A 362 -10.69 -17.56 8.16
CA PRO A 362 -9.83 -17.39 6.99
C PRO A 362 -10.61 -17.16 5.71
N GLN A 363 -10.26 -16.06 5.04
CA GLN A 363 -10.85 -15.66 3.76
C GLN A 363 -9.73 -15.35 2.77
N GLY A 364 -9.64 -16.19 1.74
CA GLY A 364 -8.77 -15.99 0.59
C GLY A 364 -9.41 -15.11 -0.48
N GLY A 365 -8.63 -14.74 -1.49
CA GLY A 365 -9.06 -13.90 -2.59
C GLY A 365 -7.93 -13.53 -3.55
N PRO A 366 -8.27 -12.90 -4.69
CA PRO A 366 -7.27 -12.41 -5.66
C PRO A 366 -6.28 -11.45 -5.00
N GLY A 367 -5.00 -11.78 -5.02
CA GLY A 367 -3.91 -10.97 -4.46
C GLY A 367 -3.94 -10.68 -2.95
N ARG A 368 -4.97 -11.15 -2.22
CA ARG A 368 -5.17 -10.82 -0.80
C ARG A 368 -5.97 -11.89 -0.07
N GLY A 369 -5.58 -12.16 1.17
CA GLY A 369 -6.37 -12.94 2.12
C GLY A 369 -6.05 -12.60 3.56
N GLY A 370 -6.79 -13.16 4.51
CA GLY A 370 -6.48 -12.99 5.92
C GLY A 370 -7.51 -13.57 6.86
N PHE A 371 -7.20 -13.50 8.15
CA PHE A 371 -8.04 -13.98 9.25
C PHE A 371 -7.81 -13.14 10.51
N THR A 372 -8.64 -13.34 11.53
CA THR A 372 -8.47 -12.71 12.84
C THR A 372 -8.67 -13.75 13.92
N VAL A 373 -7.74 -13.82 14.86
CA VAL A 373 -7.76 -14.75 15.99
C VAL A 373 -7.91 -14.01 17.30
N ARG A 374 -8.47 -14.70 18.29
CA ARG A 374 -8.37 -14.35 19.69
C ARG A 374 -7.32 -15.23 20.34
N ASN A 375 -6.36 -14.61 21.01
CA ASN A 375 -5.34 -15.27 21.81
C ASN A 375 -5.45 -14.82 23.26
N LEU A 376 -5.08 -15.70 24.18
CA LEU A 376 -5.17 -15.45 25.62
C LEU A 376 -3.81 -15.64 26.26
N HIS A 377 -3.33 -14.57 26.88
CA HIS A 377 -2.09 -14.54 27.63
C HIS A 377 -2.41 -14.89 29.08
N SER A 378 -1.68 -15.83 29.67
CA SER A 378 -1.95 -16.33 31.02
C SER A 378 -0.71 -16.25 31.88
N ARG A 379 -0.88 -16.25 33.20
CA ARG A 379 0.19 -16.38 34.20
C ARG A 379 -0.37 -17.15 35.39
N ASP A 380 0.39 -18.11 35.92
CA ASP A 380 -0.03 -18.92 37.09
C ASP A 380 -1.43 -19.57 36.92
N GLY A 381 -1.81 -19.90 35.68
CA GLY A 381 -3.11 -20.48 35.34
C GLY A 381 -4.29 -19.49 35.23
N GLY A 382 -4.07 -18.19 35.45
CA GLY A 382 -5.07 -17.13 35.24
C GLY A 382 -4.83 -16.38 33.93
N VAL A 383 -5.89 -15.98 33.23
CA VAL A 383 -5.78 -15.16 32.01
C VAL A 383 -5.53 -13.70 32.42
N ILE A 384 -4.44 -13.11 31.95
CA ILE A 384 -4.03 -11.74 32.27
C ILE A 384 -4.32 -10.75 31.14
N ALA A 385 -4.38 -11.21 29.89
CA ALA A 385 -4.71 -10.37 28.75
C ALA A 385 -5.41 -11.14 27.62
N GLU A 386 -6.30 -10.44 26.91
CA GLU A 386 -6.82 -10.85 25.61
C GLU A 386 -6.04 -10.14 24.51
N GLU A 387 -5.66 -10.88 23.47
CA GLU A 387 -5.10 -10.34 22.23
C GLU A 387 -6.07 -10.64 21.08
N ILE A 388 -6.42 -9.60 20.31
CA ILE A 388 -7.07 -9.74 19.01
C ILE A 388 -6.01 -9.51 17.94
N CYS A 389 -5.61 -10.58 17.24
CA CYS A 389 -4.56 -10.54 16.22
C CYS A 389 -5.17 -10.76 14.83
N ARG A 390 -4.92 -9.81 13.92
CA ARG A 390 -5.27 -9.87 12.52
C ARG A 390 -4.02 -10.13 11.69
N LEU A 391 -4.08 -11.19 10.88
CA LEU A 391 -3.07 -11.49 9.87
C LEU A 391 -3.65 -11.23 8.49
N THR A 392 -2.99 -10.38 7.71
CA THR A 392 -3.35 -10.13 6.30
C THR A 392 -2.18 -10.53 5.41
N VAL A 393 -2.44 -11.33 4.39
CA VAL A 393 -1.46 -11.79 3.41
C VAL A 393 -1.77 -11.12 2.07
N LEU A 394 -0.73 -10.58 1.44
CA LEU A 394 -0.82 -9.76 0.25
C LEU A 394 0.21 -10.23 -0.78
N SER A 395 -0.25 -10.58 -1.98
CA SER A 395 0.66 -10.85 -3.10
C SER A 395 1.15 -9.52 -3.67
N ARG A 396 2.46 -9.38 -3.83
CA ARG A 396 3.12 -8.18 -4.35
C ARG A 396 4.15 -8.54 -5.40
N PRO A 397 4.47 -7.62 -6.34
CA PRO A 397 5.58 -7.82 -7.26
C PRO A 397 6.92 -8.09 -6.54
N ALA A 398 7.13 -7.47 -5.38
CA ALA A 398 8.34 -7.64 -4.57
C ALA A 398 8.39 -8.94 -3.73
N GLY A 399 7.29 -9.69 -3.64
CA GLY A 399 7.19 -10.85 -2.75
C GLY A 399 5.81 -11.06 -2.16
N THR A 400 5.74 -11.69 -1.00
CA THR A 400 4.51 -11.81 -0.22
C THR A 400 4.63 -10.95 1.03
N LEU A 401 3.75 -9.96 1.17
CA LEU A 401 3.67 -9.09 2.34
C LEU A 401 2.66 -9.66 3.34
N LEU A 402 3.12 -9.95 4.55
CA LEU A 402 2.30 -10.26 5.71
C LEU A 402 2.19 -9.02 6.60
N VAL A 403 0.96 -8.61 6.91
CA VAL A 403 0.66 -7.58 7.91
C VAL A 403 0.18 -8.27 9.18
N TRP A 404 0.91 -8.06 10.27
CA TRP A 404 0.59 -8.52 11.62
C TRP A 404 0.07 -7.34 12.44
N ASP A 405 -1.14 -7.46 12.97
CA ASP A 405 -1.82 -6.39 13.69
C ASP A 405 -2.50 -6.94 14.95
N SER A 406 -1.85 -6.73 16.09
CA SER A 406 -2.27 -7.26 17.40
C SER A 406 -2.71 -6.15 18.33
N GLU A 407 -3.87 -6.32 18.96
CA GLU A 407 -4.40 -5.43 19.99
C GLU A 407 -4.54 -6.17 21.32
N PHE A 408 -3.89 -5.69 22.37
CA PHE A 408 -3.81 -6.29 23.69
C PHE A 408 -4.68 -5.53 24.69
N ARG A 409 -5.53 -6.23 25.42
CA ARG A 409 -6.37 -5.69 26.51
C ARG A 409 -6.15 -6.44 27.82
N PRO A 410 -6.00 -5.73 28.96
CA PRO A 410 -5.95 -6.36 30.28
C PRO A 410 -7.27 -7.06 30.62
N MET A 411 -7.20 -8.18 31.33
CA MET A 411 -8.39 -8.83 31.91
C MET A 411 -8.79 -8.20 33.26
N ASP A 412 -7.82 -7.69 34.01
CA ASP A 412 -7.99 -7.07 35.33
C ASP A 412 -7.71 -5.55 35.26
N ASP A 413 -7.23 -4.95 36.36
CA ASP A 413 -7.02 -3.50 36.50
C ASP A 413 -6.00 -2.92 35.51
N SER A 414 -4.91 -3.65 35.22
CA SER A 414 -3.89 -3.22 34.26
C SER A 414 -3.01 -4.38 33.78
N LEU A 415 -2.33 -4.16 32.65
CA LEU A 415 -1.33 -5.05 32.07
C LEU A 415 -0.03 -4.26 31.88
N ALA A 416 1.11 -4.82 32.29
CA ALA A 416 2.40 -4.16 32.15
C ALA A 416 3.31 -4.94 31.19
N PHE A 417 3.79 -4.32 30.13
CA PHE A 417 4.90 -4.84 29.34
C PHE A 417 6.21 -4.40 29.99
N GLY A 418 7.08 -5.36 30.28
CA GLY A 418 8.37 -5.13 30.92
C GLY A 418 9.46 -4.65 29.97
N ASP A 419 10.71 -4.91 30.37
CA ASP A 419 11.92 -4.50 29.67
C ASP A 419 12.88 -5.69 29.55
N GLN A 420 12.78 -6.42 28.44
CA GLN A 420 13.69 -7.50 28.07
C GLN A 420 14.04 -7.41 26.57
N GLU A 421 15.22 -7.92 26.19
CA GLU A 421 15.61 -8.02 24.78
C GLU A 421 14.80 -9.10 24.03
N GLU A 422 14.22 -10.04 24.76
CA GLU A 422 13.38 -11.12 24.25
C GLU A 422 11.88 -10.77 24.28
N MET A 423 11.51 -9.72 23.54
CA MET A 423 10.12 -9.27 23.39
C MET A 423 9.87 -8.79 21.96
N GLY A 424 8.63 -8.91 21.47
CA GLY A 424 8.21 -8.39 20.17
C GLY A 424 8.12 -9.47 19.08
N LEU A 425 8.10 -9.03 17.81
CA LEU A 425 7.93 -9.93 16.66
C LEU A 425 9.29 -10.49 16.26
N GLY A 426 9.51 -11.77 16.52
CA GLY A 426 10.74 -12.50 16.24
C GLY A 426 10.63 -13.36 14.99
N VAL A 427 11.73 -13.46 14.25
CA VAL A 427 11.93 -14.43 13.18
C VAL A 427 13.22 -15.23 13.39
N ARG A 428 13.13 -16.54 13.12
CA ARG A 428 14.24 -17.46 12.98
C ARG A 428 14.45 -17.79 11.50
N VAL A 429 15.47 -17.20 10.89
CA VAL A 429 15.71 -17.36 9.44
C VAL A 429 16.34 -18.71 9.11
N ALA A 430 16.14 -19.16 7.87
CA ALA A 430 16.67 -20.42 7.37
C ALA A 430 18.20 -20.44 7.43
N THR A 431 18.78 -21.58 7.78
CA THR A 431 20.24 -21.72 7.97
C THR A 431 21.07 -21.20 6.80
N PRO A 432 20.74 -21.44 5.51
CA PRO A 432 21.51 -20.89 4.39
C PRO A 432 21.48 -19.36 4.27
N LEU A 433 20.50 -18.69 4.90
CA LEU A 433 20.34 -17.23 4.84
C LEU A 433 21.07 -16.51 5.97
N THR A 434 21.63 -17.22 6.95
CA THR A 434 22.26 -16.60 8.13
C THR A 434 23.60 -15.95 7.78
N VAL A 435 24.01 -14.93 8.54
CA VAL A 435 25.30 -14.23 8.33
C VAL A 435 26.47 -15.20 8.42
N VAL A 436 26.42 -16.13 9.37
CA VAL A 436 27.45 -17.19 9.50
C VAL A 436 27.51 -18.11 8.27
N ASN A 437 26.50 -18.11 7.40
CA ASN A 437 26.45 -18.80 6.10
C ASN A 437 26.49 -17.82 4.91
N ALA A 438 27.19 -16.70 5.04
CA ALA A 438 27.34 -15.66 4.02
C ALA A 438 26.05 -14.92 3.63
N GLY A 439 25.03 -15.00 4.49
CA GLY A 439 23.91 -14.06 4.50
C GLY A 439 24.31 -12.68 5.02
N ARG A 440 23.33 -11.81 5.18
CA ARG A 440 23.52 -10.42 5.57
C ARG A 440 22.29 -9.88 6.29
N ILE A 441 22.53 -9.10 7.34
CA ILE A 441 21.53 -8.25 7.99
C ILE A 441 21.80 -6.79 7.59
N ILE A 442 20.76 -6.04 7.22
CA ILE A 442 20.87 -4.61 6.94
C ILE A 442 19.60 -3.86 7.36
N ASP A 443 19.75 -2.67 7.95
CA ASP A 443 18.64 -1.80 8.34
C ASP A 443 18.56 -0.50 7.52
N ASP A 444 17.56 0.34 7.82
CA ASP A 444 17.28 1.61 7.13
C ASP A 444 18.41 2.63 7.23
N GLU A 445 19.26 2.54 8.26
CA GLU A 445 20.43 3.39 8.43
C GLU A 445 21.69 2.82 7.74
N GLY A 446 21.56 1.69 7.06
CA GLY A 446 22.65 1.01 6.35
C GLY A 446 23.63 0.31 7.29
N ARG A 447 23.26 0.06 8.55
CA ARG A 447 24.06 -0.73 9.49
C ARG A 447 23.99 -2.20 9.07
N VAL A 448 25.09 -2.92 9.25
CA VAL A 448 25.28 -4.26 8.69
C VAL A 448 25.65 -5.25 9.78
N ASP A 449 24.94 -6.38 9.80
CA ASP A 449 25.17 -7.55 10.67
C ASP A 449 25.06 -7.27 12.18
N GLU A 450 25.14 -8.31 13.00
CA GLU A 450 24.90 -8.25 14.46
C GLU A 450 25.69 -7.12 15.13
N ALA A 451 26.96 -6.96 14.75
CA ALA A 451 27.87 -5.98 15.34
C ALA A 451 27.41 -4.52 15.22
N ARG A 452 26.53 -4.20 14.26
CA ARG A 452 26.06 -2.82 14.01
C ARG A 452 24.55 -2.68 14.11
N VAL A 453 23.79 -3.76 13.99
CA VAL A 453 22.32 -3.74 14.04
C VAL A 453 21.79 -4.06 15.43
N TRP A 454 22.48 -4.91 16.21
CA TRP A 454 21.98 -5.31 17.53
C TRP A 454 21.83 -4.10 18.46
N GLY A 455 20.66 -4.00 19.10
CA GLY A 455 20.33 -2.93 20.03
C GLY A 455 20.14 -1.56 19.40
N GLN A 456 20.05 -1.48 18.06
CA GLN A 456 19.75 -0.24 17.36
C GLN A 456 18.27 -0.14 17.00
N GLN A 457 17.73 1.08 17.03
CA GLN A 457 16.39 1.34 16.52
C GLN A 457 16.42 1.55 15.01
N ALA A 458 15.43 1.00 14.31
CA ALA A 458 15.31 1.07 12.86
C ALA A 458 13.83 1.05 12.42
N ASP A 459 13.55 1.55 11.22
CA ASP A 459 12.21 1.52 10.62
C ASP A 459 11.93 0.18 9.96
N TRP A 460 12.99 -0.43 9.43
CA TRP A 460 12.96 -1.77 8.87
C TRP A 460 14.32 -2.44 9.00
N CYS A 461 14.34 -3.78 9.04
CA CYS A 461 15.57 -4.56 9.01
C CYS A 461 15.38 -5.83 8.16
N SER A 462 16.28 -6.03 7.21
CA SER A 462 16.30 -7.16 6.28
C SER A 462 17.33 -8.19 6.70
N TYR A 463 16.96 -9.47 6.65
CA TYR A 463 17.86 -10.61 6.78
C TYR A 463 17.74 -11.49 5.53
N SER A 464 18.82 -11.58 4.76
CA SER A 464 18.82 -12.20 3.43
C SER A 464 20.12 -12.94 3.11
N GLY A 465 20.05 -13.90 2.21
CA GLY A 465 21.22 -14.69 1.77
C GLY A 465 20.93 -15.48 0.50
N GLN A 466 21.78 -16.44 0.19
CA GLN A 466 21.60 -17.34 -0.96
C GLN A 466 20.95 -18.64 -0.49
N ALA A 467 19.81 -19.00 -1.07
CA ALA A 467 19.14 -20.27 -0.83
C ALA A 467 18.43 -20.74 -2.11
N GLY A 468 18.44 -22.05 -2.38
CA GLY A 468 17.79 -22.59 -3.59
C GLY A 468 18.34 -22.03 -4.91
N GLY A 469 19.60 -21.59 -4.94
CA GLY A 469 20.24 -21.01 -6.14
C GLY A 469 19.84 -19.57 -6.46
N ARG A 470 19.12 -18.89 -5.56
CA ARG A 470 18.73 -17.48 -5.70
C ARG A 470 18.88 -16.73 -4.38
N ARG A 471 18.93 -15.40 -4.47
CA ARG A 471 18.88 -14.54 -3.30
C ARG A 471 17.45 -14.50 -2.77
N ALA A 472 17.28 -14.62 -1.46
CA ALA A 472 15.99 -14.59 -0.79
C ALA A 472 16.15 -14.04 0.63
N GLY A 473 15.05 -13.60 1.23
CA GLY A 473 15.11 -13.08 2.59
C GLY A 473 13.77 -12.67 3.17
N ILE A 474 13.89 -12.06 4.35
CA ILE A 474 12.79 -11.48 5.10
C ILE A 474 13.12 -10.03 5.45
N LEU A 475 12.15 -9.13 5.27
CA LEU A 475 12.23 -7.74 5.69
C LEU A 475 11.18 -7.50 6.78
N LEU A 476 11.64 -7.16 7.98
CA LEU A 476 10.82 -6.93 9.16
C LEU A 476 10.63 -5.42 9.37
N MET A 477 9.37 -4.98 9.41
CA MET A 477 8.97 -3.56 9.32
C MET A 477 8.02 -3.21 10.47
N PRO A 478 8.51 -2.83 11.66
CA PRO A 478 7.65 -2.30 12.73
C PRO A 478 6.92 -1.03 12.27
N ALA A 479 5.64 -0.91 12.63
CA ALA A 479 4.89 0.31 12.33
C ALA A 479 5.40 1.49 13.16
N PRO A 480 5.51 2.70 12.59
CA PRO A 480 5.87 3.92 13.31
C PRO A 480 4.79 4.33 14.33
N GLY A 481 3.54 3.87 14.13
CA GLY A 481 2.45 4.03 15.08
C GLY A 481 2.49 3.06 16.27
N ASN A 482 3.48 2.18 16.38
CA ASN A 482 3.77 1.49 17.64
C ASN A 482 4.24 2.54 18.67
N PHE A 483 3.97 2.31 19.96
CA PHE A 483 4.28 3.31 20.99
C PHE A 483 5.77 3.71 21.07
N CYS A 484 6.66 2.88 20.54
CA CYS A 484 8.09 3.14 20.43
C CYS A 484 8.66 2.54 19.14
N ARG A 485 9.59 3.26 18.50
CA ARG A 485 10.42 2.74 17.41
C ARG A 485 11.16 1.49 17.91
N SER A 486 11.11 0.40 17.16
CA SER A 486 11.66 -0.86 17.66
C SER A 486 13.17 -0.90 17.65
N TRP A 487 13.76 -1.38 18.75
CA TRP A 487 15.13 -1.89 18.77
C TRP A 487 15.18 -3.25 18.08
N PHE A 488 16.26 -3.54 17.36
CA PHE A 488 16.47 -4.83 16.73
C PHE A 488 17.39 -5.73 17.56
N HIS A 489 16.85 -6.88 18.01
CA HIS A 489 17.66 -7.98 18.53
C HIS A 489 18.11 -8.85 17.34
N ALA A 490 19.24 -8.48 16.73
CA ALA A 490 19.83 -9.20 15.60
C ALA A 490 20.91 -10.17 16.08
N ARG A 491 20.94 -11.38 15.52
CA ARG A 491 22.01 -12.37 15.74
C ARG A 491 22.48 -12.97 14.41
N ASP A 492 23.79 -13.03 14.23
CA ASP A 492 24.42 -13.55 13.00
C ASP A 492 24.11 -15.04 12.74
N TYR A 493 23.69 -15.76 13.77
CA TYR A 493 23.27 -17.16 13.70
C TYR A 493 21.76 -17.36 13.45
N GLY A 494 21.02 -16.31 13.11
CA GLY A 494 19.71 -16.43 12.47
C GLY A 494 18.51 -15.94 13.27
N LEU A 495 18.70 -15.14 14.32
CA LEU A 495 17.60 -14.48 15.04
C LEU A 495 17.50 -13.02 14.59
N LEU A 496 16.28 -12.53 14.34
CA LEU A 496 15.98 -11.12 14.19
C LEU A 496 14.67 -10.81 14.91
N VAL A 497 14.62 -9.77 15.72
CA VAL A 497 13.42 -9.38 16.47
C VAL A 497 13.21 -7.88 16.36
N ALA A 498 11.99 -7.45 16.02
CA ALA A 498 11.57 -6.06 16.17
C ALA A 498 10.92 -5.87 17.54
N ASN A 499 11.65 -5.27 18.47
CA ASN A 499 11.26 -5.10 19.85
C ASN A 499 10.98 -3.62 20.17
N PRO A 500 9.71 -3.18 20.30
CA PRO A 500 9.39 -1.83 20.75
C PRO A 500 9.60 -1.64 22.27
N PHE A 501 9.98 -2.70 22.99
CA PHE A 501 10.31 -2.70 24.42
C PHE A 501 11.82 -2.88 24.62
N GLY A 502 12.27 -3.06 25.87
CA GLY A 502 13.66 -3.44 26.14
C GLY A 502 14.65 -2.27 26.16
N ARG A 503 14.20 -1.02 26.43
CA ARG A 503 15.09 0.15 26.45
C ARG A 503 16.30 -0.07 27.35
N HIS A 504 16.09 -0.55 28.57
CA HIS A 504 17.18 -0.85 29.49
C HIS A 504 18.00 -2.04 29.01
N ALA A 505 17.36 -3.10 28.55
CA ALA A 505 18.03 -4.28 28.00
C ALA A 505 19.01 -3.95 26.86
N PHE A 506 18.62 -3.05 25.94
CA PHE A 506 19.47 -2.67 24.79
C PHE A 506 20.45 -1.54 25.07
N THR A 507 20.08 -0.56 25.92
CA THR A 507 20.87 0.69 26.07
C THR A 507 21.52 0.85 27.43
N GLY A 508 21.15 0.04 28.42
CA GLY A 508 21.50 0.25 29.83
C GLY A 508 20.86 1.51 30.45
N GLY A 509 19.95 2.18 29.73
CA GLY A 509 19.19 3.35 30.20
C GLY A 509 18.15 3.00 31.26
N GLU A 510 17.26 3.92 31.62
CA GLU A 510 16.23 3.65 32.63
C GLU A 510 15.30 2.49 32.21
N PRO A 511 14.95 1.57 33.14
CA PRO A 511 13.98 0.50 32.89
C PRO A 511 12.67 1.01 32.30
N GLY A 512 12.33 0.52 31.12
CA GLY A 512 11.05 0.74 30.49
C GLY A 512 9.95 -0.07 31.18
N ARG A 513 8.74 0.50 31.19
CA ARG A 513 7.53 -0.23 31.57
C ARG A 513 6.35 0.44 30.88
N VAL A 514 5.62 -0.32 30.07
CA VAL A 514 4.41 0.17 29.39
C VAL A 514 3.22 -0.41 30.10
N VAL A 515 2.43 0.43 30.73
CA VAL A 515 1.20 0.03 31.44
C VAL A 515 0.01 0.31 30.54
N VAL A 516 -0.90 -0.65 30.44
CA VAL A 516 -2.19 -0.55 29.76
C VAL A 516 -3.26 -0.72 30.82
N ASP A 517 -4.03 0.33 31.09
CA ASP A 517 -5.06 0.32 32.11
C ASP A 517 -6.35 -0.35 31.61
N GLN A 518 -7.20 -0.78 32.55
CA GLN A 518 -8.49 -1.37 32.21
C GLN A 518 -9.33 -0.43 31.34
N GLY A 519 -9.80 -0.95 30.20
CA GLY A 519 -10.57 -0.18 29.21
C GLY A 519 -9.71 0.44 28.10
N GLU A 520 -8.38 0.45 28.26
CA GLU A 520 -7.44 0.81 27.20
C GLU A 520 -6.98 -0.43 26.41
N ALA A 521 -6.25 -0.19 25.33
CA ALA A 521 -5.61 -1.24 24.56
C ALA A 521 -4.25 -0.77 24.02
N LEU A 522 -3.27 -1.66 24.01
CA LEU A 522 -2.02 -1.45 23.28
C LEU A 522 -2.11 -2.15 21.94
N ARG A 523 -1.84 -1.43 20.85
CA ARG A 523 -1.80 -1.99 19.50
C ARG A 523 -0.37 -2.05 18.99
N LEU A 524 0.04 -3.21 18.49
CA LEU A 524 1.33 -3.44 17.84
C LEU A 524 1.10 -3.91 16.40
N ARG A 525 1.73 -3.23 15.45
CA ARG A 525 1.66 -3.54 14.02
C ARG A 525 3.04 -3.77 13.44
N PHE A 526 3.14 -4.76 12.57
CA PHE A 526 4.36 -5.11 11.86
C PHE A 526 4.04 -5.54 10.43
N GLY A 527 4.90 -5.15 9.50
CA GLY A 527 4.96 -5.68 8.15
C GLY A 527 6.10 -6.69 8.06
N VAL A 528 5.88 -7.74 7.29
CA VAL A 528 6.88 -8.78 7.04
C VAL A 528 6.83 -9.11 5.55
N LEU A 529 7.82 -8.65 4.80
CA LEU A 529 7.94 -9.01 3.39
C LEU A 529 8.84 -10.24 3.25
N ILE A 530 8.31 -11.28 2.62
CA ILE A 530 9.03 -12.49 2.22
C ILE A 530 9.32 -12.39 0.73
N PHE A 531 10.60 -12.35 0.35
CA PHE A 531 11.00 -11.93 -1.00
C PHE A 531 12.05 -12.82 -1.65
N ASP A 532 12.02 -12.82 -2.98
CA ASP A 532 13.12 -13.24 -3.83
C ASP A 532 13.90 -12.02 -4.35
N GLY A 533 15.18 -12.20 -4.65
CA GLY A 533 16.02 -11.16 -5.24
C GLY A 533 16.40 -10.07 -4.23
N GLU A 534 16.37 -8.83 -4.69
CA GLU A 534 16.71 -7.63 -3.91
C GLU A 534 15.59 -6.59 -4.10
N PRO A 535 14.51 -6.65 -3.31
CA PRO A 535 13.48 -5.62 -3.35
C PRO A 535 14.04 -4.30 -2.82
N ASP A 536 13.46 -3.17 -3.25
CA ASP A 536 13.67 -1.88 -2.59
C ASP A 536 12.98 -1.91 -1.21
N PRO A 537 13.73 -1.93 -0.10
CA PRO A 537 13.16 -2.04 1.23
C PRO A 537 12.35 -0.80 1.63
N ASP A 538 12.69 0.39 1.11
CA ASP A 538 11.94 1.61 1.39
C ASP A 538 10.60 1.61 0.64
N ALA A 539 10.57 1.06 -0.58
CA ALA A 539 9.31 0.86 -1.31
C ALA A 539 8.41 -0.17 -0.63
N ALA A 540 8.98 -1.27 -0.14
CA ALA A 540 8.26 -2.27 0.65
C ALA A 540 7.71 -1.69 1.96
N TYR A 541 8.50 -0.83 2.63
CA TYR A 541 8.06 -0.13 3.83
C TYR A 541 6.90 0.81 3.55
N ARG A 542 6.98 1.62 2.49
CA ARG A 542 5.86 2.49 2.06
C ARG A 542 4.60 1.69 1.74
N ASP A 543 4.68 0.57 1.01
CA ASP A 543 3.52 -0.30 0.77
C ASP A 543 2.92 -0.81 2.09
N PHE A 544 3.75 -1.28 3.01
CA PHE A 544 3.29 -1.69 4.34
C PHE A 544 2.55 -0.55 5.08
N LEU A 545 3.09 0.67 5.08
CA LEU A 545 2.46 1.84 5.71
C LEU A 545 1.08 2.13 5.13
N VAL A 546 0.93 2.05 3.80
CA VAL A 546 -0.36 2.17 3.11
C VAL A 546 -1.35 1.11 3.60
N GLN A 547 -0.91 -0.14 3.78
CA GLN A 547 -1.80 -1.22 4.25
C GLN A 547 -2.34 -1.01 5.66
N ILE A 548 -1.64 -0.24 6.48
CA ILE A 548 -2.05 0.07 7.86
C ILE A 548 -2.66 1.47 8.01
N GLY A 549 -2.89 2.18 6.89
CA GLY A 549 -3.46 3.52 6.86
C GLY A 549 -2.60 4.56 7.56
N HIS A 550 -1.26 4.44 7.42
CA HIS A 550 -0.31 5.42 7.92
C HIS A 550 0.16 6.29 6.75
N ASP A 551 -0.17 7.58 6.79
CA ASP A 551 0.34 8.55 5.84
C ASP A 551 1.85 8.73 6.07
N GLY A 552 2.66 8.52 5.04
CA GLY A 552 4.13 8.56 5.10
C GLY A 552 4.69 9.96 5.30
#